data_AF-A0A7Z9IPZ7-F1
#
_entry.id   AF-A0A7Z9IPZ7-F1
#
_cell.length_a   1.000
_cell.length_b   1.000
_cell.length_c   1.000
_cell.angle_alpha   90.00
_cell.angle_beta   90.00
_cell.angle_gamma   90.00
#
_symmetry.space_group_name_H-M   'P 1'
#
loop_
_entity.id
_entity.type
_entity.pdbx_description
1 polymer ?
#
loop_
_entity_poly.entity_id
_entity_poly.type
_entity_poly.pdbx_seq_one_letter_code
_entity_poly.pdbx_strand_id
1 'polypeptide(L)'
;MMKRHLLFLISFVFLNSLAGQIIYFVGQPKKILKHGDYKQNLEVGKYYYSWHDWEKAIEHFNQCSVLSRRAKHFSYLTRSYLYLNDLPQAKQTVKKIKNRQEKELLRLAILKISSYGEEPKFSKCNIDRIIVDRQDVINRTKAKIIAMAKNQVPDFGE
;
A
#
# COMPACT_ATOMS: atom_id res chain seq x y z
N MET A 1 15.36 -35.36 47.15
CA MET A 1 15.73 -35.70 45.75
C MET A 1 14.74 -35.07 44.74
N MET A 2 14.44 -33.77 44.84
CA MET A 2 13.38 -33.08 44.05
C MET A 2 13.84 -31.82 43.29
N LYS A 3 15.14 -31.49 43.29
CA LYS A 3 15.64 -30.26 42.64
C LYS A 3 16.08 -30.46 41.17
N ARG A 4 16.27 -31.72 40.73
CA ARG A 4 16.73 -32.03 39.37
C ARG A 4 15.63 -31.94 38.31
N HIS A 5 14.39 -32.27 38.65
CA HIS A 5 13.27 -32.24 37.70
C HIS A 5 12.71 -30.83 37.44
N LEU A 6 12.82 -29.91 38.42
CA LEU A 6 12.36 -28.53 38.26
C LEU A 6 13.27 -27.72 37.31
N LEU A 7 14.58 -27.99 37.34
CA LEU A 7 15.55 -27.38 36.42
C LEU A 7 15.36 -27.85 34.96
N PHE A 8 14.92 -29.10 34.75
CA PHE A 8 14.62 -29.60 33.41
C PHE A 8 13.40 -28.91 32.77
N LEU A 9 12.34 -28.65 33.55
CA LEU A 9 11.17 -27.92 33.06
C LEU A 9 11.49 -26.46 32.69
N ILE A 10 12.34 -25.78 33.47
CA ILE A 10 12.77 -24.40 33.16
C ILE A 10 13.67 -24.39 31.92
N SER A 11 14.56 -25.38 31.77
CA SER A 11 15.40 -25.50 30.56
C SER A 11 14.59 -25.77 29.28
N PHE A 12 13.47 -26.49 29.39
CA PHE A 12 12.62 -26.81 28.23
C PHE A 12 11.84 -25.59 27.70
N VAL A 13 11.51 -24.63 28.57
CA VAL A 13 10.84 -23.38 28.19
C VAL A 13 11.83 -22.39 27.55
N PHE A 14 13.08 -22.34 28.01
CA PHE A 14 14.10 -21.45 27.45
C PHE A 14 14.73 -21.94 26.14
N LEU A 15 14.81 -23.26 25.91
CA LEU A 15 15.27 -23.82 24.63
C LEU A 15 14.22 -23.79 23.51
N ASN A 16 12.94 -23.66 23.87
CA ASN A 16 11.81 -23.65 22.93
C ASN A 16 11.19 -22.25 22.75
N SER A 17 11.99 -21.18 22.72
CA SER A 17 11.48 -19.84 22.41
C SER A 17 10.82 -19.76 21.01
N LEU A 18 11.15 -20.72 20.13
CA LEU A 18 10.53 -20.91 18.81
C LEU A 18 9.13 -21.54 18.90
N ALA A 19 8.87 -22.42 19.88
CA ALA A 19 7.57 -23.07 20.02
C ALA A 19 6.48 -22.07 20.45
N GLY A 20 6.83 -21.10 21.31
CA GLY A 20 5.92 -20.01 21.69
C GLY A 20 5.53 -19.10 20.52
N GLN A 21 6.41 -18.94 19.52
CA GLN A 21 6.09 -18.19 18.29
C GLN A 21 5.22 -18.99 17.33
N ILE A 22 5.34 -20.32 17.31
CA ILE A 22 4.51 -21.20 16.45
C ILE A 22 3.04 -21.21 16.92
N ILE A 23 2.79 -21.06 18.23
CA ILE A 23 1.43 -21.15 18.80
C ILE A 23 0.61 -19.86 18.57
N TYR A 24 1.22 -18.70 18.29
CA TYR A 24 0.46 -17.47 18.00
C TYR A 24 -0.08 -17.41 16.55
N PHE A 25 0.32 -18.35 15.70
CA PHE A 25 -0.08 -18.44 14.28
C PHE A 25 -0.87 -19.71 13.97
N VAL A 26 -1.81 -20.08 14.84
CA VAL A 26 -2.84 -21.11 14.57
C VAL A 26 -3.79 -20.56 13.49
N GLY A 27 -3.31 -20.64 12.27
CA GLY A 27 -3.96 -20.17 11.06
C GLY A 27 -3.40 -20.95 9.88
N GLN A 28 -2.29 -20.51 9.27
CA GLN A 28 -1.69 -21.20 8.11
C GLN A 28 -0.17 -20.89 7.91
N PRO A 29 0.75 -21.28 8.81
CA PRO A 29 2.18 -20.97 8.66
C PRO A 29 2.79 -21.56 7.37
N LYS A 30 2.33 -22.76 6.95
CA LYS A 30 2.82 -23.41 5.71
C LYS A 30 2.42 -22.67 4.43
N LYS A 31 1.24 -22.02 4.37
CA LYS A 31 0.79 -21.26 3.20
C LYS A 31 1.52 -19.92 3.09
N ILE A 32 1.79 -19.29 4.24
CA ILE A 32 2.55 -18.04 4.37
C ILE A 32 4.00 -18.25 3.91
N LEU A 33 4.63 -19.36 4.28
CA LEU A 33 6.01 -19.67 3.86
C LEU A 33 6.15 -19.95 2.35
N LYS A 34 5.12 -20.46 1.67
CA LYS A 34 5.17 -20.69 0.21
C LYS A 34 5.27 -19.38 -0.59
N HIS A 35 4.66 -18.30 -0.10
CA HIS A 35 4.61 -17.00 -0.79
C HIS A 35 5.54 -15.95 -0.17
N GLY A 36 6.30 -16.29 0.87
CA GLY A 36 7.16 -15.35 1.59
C GLY A 36 6.41 -14.44 2.57
N ASP A 37 7.15 -13.69 3.37
CA ASP A 37 6.59 -12.75 4.35
C ASP A 37 6.06 -11.45 3.69
N TYR A 38 5.45 -10.57 4.49
CA TYR A 38 4.93 -9.29 3.99
C TYR A 38 6.03 -8.43 3.35
N LYS A 39 7.24 -8.41 3.93
CA LYS A 39 8.33 -7.56 3.47
C LYS A 39 8.87 -8.08 2.13
N GLN A 40 9.05 -9.38 2.00
CA GLN A 40 9.45 -10.04 0.76
C GLN A 40 8.44 -9.74 -0.36
N ASN A 41 7.14 -9.96 -0.11
CA ASN A 41 6.11 -9.63 -1.11
C ASN A 41 6.08 -8.14 -1.45
N LEU A 42 6.28 -7.25 -0.48
CA LEU A 42 6.31 -5.81 -0.74
C LEU A 42 7.49 -5.45 -1.66
N GLU A 43 8.69 -5.98 -1.41
CA GLU A 43 9.87 -5.67 -2.21
C GLU A 43 9.81 -6.33 -3.59
N VAL A 44 9.36 -7.58 -3.70
CA VAL A 44 9.19 -8.25 -5.01
C VAL A 44 8.07 -7.58 -5.82
N GLY A 45 6.97 -7.18 -5.18
CA GLY A 45 5.91 -6.42 -5.84
C GLY A 45 6.42 -5.08 -6.38
N LYS A 46 7.25 -4.35 -5.62
CA LYS A 46 7.91 -3.12 -6.10
C LYS A 46 8.88 -3.39 -7.25
N TYR A 47 9.60 -4.51 -7.21
CA TYR A 47 10.48 -4.91 -8.31
C TYR A 47 9.67 -5.07 -9.61
N TYR A 48 8.62 -5.89 -9.62
CA TYR A 48 7.78 -6.04 -10.80
C TYR A 48 7.07 -4.74 -11.21
N TYR A 49 6.66 -3.93 -10.23
CA TYR A 49 6.16 -2.59 -10.48
C TYR A 49 7.19 -1.74 -11.25
N SER A 50 8.45 -1.70 -10.81
CA SER A 50 9.49 -0.94 -11.52
C SER A 50 9.76 -1.46 -12.95
N TRP A 51 9.53 -2.75 -13.17
CA TRP A 51 9.66 -3.41 -14.48
C TRP A 51 8.41 -3.30 -15.36
N HIS A 52 7.37 -2.60 -14.90
CA HIS A 52 6.07 -2.48 -15.56
C HIS A 52 5.31 -3.81 -15.75
N ASP A 53 5.68 -4.86 -15.02
CA ASP A 53 4.93 -6.12 -14.96
C ASP A 53 3.85 -6.00 -13.87
N TRP A 54 2.78 -5.28 -14.19
CA TRP A 54 1.76 -4.91 -13.23
C TRP A 54 0.93 -6.08 -12.72
N GLU A 55 0.77 -7.14 -13.53
CA GLU A 55 0.05 -8.35 -13.15
C GLU A 55 0.78 -9.06 -12.00
N LYS A 56 2.10 -9.30 -12.15
CA LYS A 56 2.90 -9.87 -11.06
C LYS A 56 3.02 -8.93 -9.87
N ALA A 57 3.11 -7.63 -10.10
CA ALA A 57 3.10 -6.65 -9.02
C ALA A 57 1.81 -6.76 -8.18
N ILE A 58 0.65 -6.87 -8.84
CA ILE A 58 -0.65 -7.06 -8.19
C ILE A 58 -0.69 -8.36 -7.40
N GLU A 59 -0.18 -9.47 -7.94
CA GLU A 59 -0.12 -10.75 -7.23
C GLU A 59 0.57 -10.59 -5.87
N HIS A 60 1.78 -10.02 -5.86
CA HIS A 60 2.56 -9.83 -4.63
C HIS A 60 1.92 -8.82 -3.67
N PHE A 61 1.36 -7.71 -4.17
CA PHE A 61 0.65 -6.76 -3.32
C PHE A 61 -0.67 -7.31 -2.75
N ASN A 62 -1.33 -8.22 -3.46
CA ASN A 62 -2.48 -8.94 -2.91
C ASN A 62 -2.05 -9.91 -1.81
N GLN A 63 -0.91 -10.59 -1.94
CA GLN A 63 -0.32 -11.34 -0.82
C GLN A 63 -0.02 -10.43 0.38
N CYS A 64 0.51 -9.21 0.17
CA CYS A 64 0.66 -8.24 1.27
C CYS A 64 -0.66 -7.95 2.00
N SER A 65 -1.78 -7.86 1.26
CA SER A 65 -3.12 -7.64 1.83
C SER A 65 -3.62 -8.83 2.66
N VAL A 66 -3.26 -10.05 2.28
CA VAL A 66 -3.60 -11.27 3.03
C VAL A 66 -2.75 -11.38 4.30
N LEU A 67 -1.46 -11.06 4.20
CA LEU A 67 -0.48 -11.24 5.28
C LEU A 67 -0.56 -10.16 6.36
N SER A 68 -1.03 -8.96 6.04
CA SER A 68 -1.02 -7.86 6.99
C SER A 68 -2.05 -6.77 6.72
N ARG A 69 -2.51 -6.11 7.78
CA ARG A 69 -3.31 -4.88 7.74
C ARG A 69 -2.47 -3.63 7.43
N ARG A 70 -1.18 -3.77 7.15
CA ARG A 70 -0.30 -2.66 6.76
C ARG A 70 -0.80 -2.03 5.46
N ALA A 71 -0.63 -0.72 5.34
CA ALA A 71 -1.15 0.04 4.22
C ALA A 71 -0.10 0.49 3.19
N LYS A 72 1.16 0.06 3.34
CA LYS A 72 2.27 0.58 2.52
C LYS A 72 2.18 0.15 1.05
N HIS A 73 1.61 -1.03 0.76
CA HIS A 73 1.50 -1.56 -0.61
C HIS A 73 0.31 -0.98 -1.39
N PHE A 74 -0.73 -0.45 -0.74
CA PHE A 74 -1.95 -0.01 -1.44
C PHE A 74 -1.70 1.08 -2.48
N SER A 75 -0.72 1.95 -2.24
CA SER A 75 -0.31 2.97 -3.19
C SER A 75 0.17 2.37 -4.53
N TYR A 76 1.06 1.37 -4.47
CA TYR A 76 1.54 0.65 -5.65
C TYR A 76 0.46 -0.23 -6.26
N LEU A 77 -0.35 -0.90 -5.43
CA LEU A 77 -1.45 -1.75 -5.87
C LEU A 77 -2.49 -0.95 -6.67
N THR A 78 -2.92 0.22 -6.16
CA THR A 78 -3.86 1.10 -6.86
C THR A 78 -3.30 1.57 -8.21
N ARG A 79 -2.01 1.95 -8.27
CA ARG A 79 -1.39 2.34 -9.55
C ARG A 79 -1.27 1.17 -10.52
N SER A 80 -0.96 -0.02 -10.04
CA SER A 80 -0.88 -1.23 -10.87
C SER A 80 -2.24 -1.54 -11.51
N TYR A 81 -3.33 -1.48 -10.73
CA TYR A 81 -4.69 -1.60 -11.26
C TYR A 81 -5.03 -0.49 -12.28
N LEU A 82 -4.65 0.76 -11.99
CA LEU A 82 -4.81 1.86 -12.93
C LEU A 82 -4.09 1.58 -14.26
N TYR A 83 -2.84 1.14 -14.22
CA TYR A 83 -2.06 0.86 -15.43
C TYR A 83 -2.58 -0.33 -16.24
N LEU A 84 -3.29 -1.27 -15.60
CA LEU A 84 -4.03 -2.33 -16.28
C LEU A 84 -5.46 -1.91 -16.69
N ASN A 85 -5.85 -0.64 -16.48
CA ASN A 85 -7.19 -0.12 -16.73
C ASN A 85 -8.30 -0.79 -15.89
N ASP A 86 -7.95 -1.46 -14.79
CA ASP A 86 -8.89 -2.01 -13.83
C ASP A 86 -9.38 -0.92 -12.86
N LEU A 87 -10.30 -0.09 -13.35
CA LEU A 87 -10.88 1.00 -12.58
C LEU A 87 -11.69 0.55 -11.36
N PRO A 88 -12.49 -0.53 -11.41
CA PRO A 88 -13.19 -1.04 -10.22
C PRO A 88 -12.23 -1.36 -9.06
N GLN A 89 -11.15 -2.10 -9.33
CA GLN A 89 -10.18 -2.44 -8.29
C GLN A 89 -9.37 -1.22 -7.84
N ALA A 90 -9.00 -0.32 -8.75
CA ALA A 90 -8.36 0.94 -8.39
C ALA A 90 -9.24 1.78 -7.42
N LYS A 91 -10.54 1.90 -7.71
CA LYS A 91 -11.52 2.60 -6.84
C LYS A 91 -11.66 1.94 -5.47
N GLN A 92 -11.55 0.61 -5.38
CA GLN A 92 -11.63 -0.08 -4.10
C GLN A 92 -10.36 0.09 -3.28
N THR A 93 -9.19 -0.09 -3.90
CA THR A 93 -7.89 -0.07 -3.23
C THR A 93 -7.47 1.33 -2.78
N VAL A 94 -7.81 2.38 -3.53
CA VAL A 94 -7.47 3.77 -3.16
C VAL A 94 -8.06 4.17 -1.80
N LYS A 95 -9.20 3.57 -1.40
CA LYS A 95 -9.84 3.83 -0.10
C LYS A 95 -8.96 3.39 1.07
N LYS A 96 -8.10 2.40 0.86
CA LYS A 96 -7.22 1.79 1.88
C LYS A 96 -5.87 2.51 2.03
N ILE A 97 -5.56 3.48 1.17
CA ILE A 97 -4.32 4.27 1.27
C ILE A 97 -4.36 5.16 2.53
N LYS A 98 -3.28 5.11 3.34
CA LYS A 98 -3.12 5.89 4.57
C LYS A 98 -2.61 7.30 4.32
N ASN A 99 -1.69 7.49 3.37
CA ASN A 99 -1.17 8.81 3.03
C ASN A 99 -2.29 9.66 2.40
N ARG A 100 -2.70 10.74 3.08
CA ARG A 100 -3.82 11.59 2.65
C ARG A 100 -3.56 12.25 1.30
N GLN A 101 -2.38 12.81 1.10
CA GLN A 101 -2.03 13.55 -0.13
C GLN A 101 -2.03 12.60 -1.33
N GLU A 102 -1.40 11.45 -1.20
CA GLU A 102 -1.34 10.45 -2.26
C GLU A 102 -2.72 9.84 -2.55
N LYS A 103 -3.51 9.58 -1.50
CA LYS A 103 -4.89 9.10 -1.64
C LYS A 103 -5.75 10.09 -2.42
N GLU A 104 -5.64 11.37 -2.10
CA GLU A 104 -6.38 12.44 -2.77
C GLU A 104 -5.97 12.57 -4.24
N LEU A 105 -4.66 12.57 -4.51
CA LEU A 105 -4.13 12.58 -5.87
C LEU A 105 -4.69 11.44 -6.71
N LEU A 106 -4.56 10.21 -6.23
CA LEU A 106 -5.02 9.02 -6.98
C LEU A 106 -6.55 9.01 -7.12
N ARG A 107 -7.30 9.51 -6.12
CA ARG A 107 -8.76 9.68 -6.25
C ARG A 107 -9.12 10.65 -7.38
N LEU A 108 -8.46 11.80 -7.46
CA LEU A 108 -8.69 12.78 -8.53
C LEU A 108 -8.32 12.22 -9.90
N ALA A 109 -7.24 11.44 -9.98
CA ALA A 109 -6.84 10.78 -11.22
C ALA A 109 -7.90 9.75 -11.64
N ILE A 110 -8.36 8.88 -10.74
CA ILE A 110 -9.41 7.89 -10.99
C ILE A 110 -10.72 8.57 -11.43
N LEU A 111 -11.10 9.68 -10.79
CA LEU A 111 -12.29 10.46 -11.16
C LEU A 111 -12.16 11.03 -12.57
N LYS A 112 -10.99 11.61 -12.90
CA LYS A 112 -10.72 12.14 -14.24
C LYS A 112 -10.74 11.03 -15.29
N ILE A 113 -10.16 9.86 -15.01
CA ILE A 113 -10.23 8.72 -15.93
C ILE A 113 -11.68 8.27 -16.10
N SER A 114 -12.44 8.13 -15.01
CA SER A 114 -13.86 7.72 -15.05
C SER A 114 -14.75 8.72 -15.81
N SER A 115 -14.34 9.97 -15.99
CA SER A 115 -15.15 10.95 -16.75
C SER A 115 -15.10 10.73 -18.27
N TYR A 116 -14.26 9.84 -18.78
CA TYR A 116 -14.14 9.56 -20.22
C TYR A 116 -15.09 8.45 -20.71
N GLY A 117 -15.80 7.76 -19.82
CA GLY A 117 -16.76 6.70 -20.19
C GLY A 117 -16.80 5.56 -19.17
N GLU A 118 -17.53 4.49 -19.51
CA GLU A 118 -17.72 3.33 -18.63
C GLU A 118 -16.44 2.48 -18.47
N GLU A 119 -15.66 2.30 -19.54
CA GLU A 119 -14.39 1.54 -19.53
C GLU A 119 -13.31 2.17 -20.43
N PRO A 120 -12.84 3.38 -20.11
CA PRO A 120 -11.86 4.05 -20.95
C PRO A 120 -10.49 3.36 -20.82
N LYS A 121 -9.90 3.01 -21.96
CA LYS A 121 -8.59 2.37 -22.04
C LYS A 121 -7.52 3.43 -22.28
N PHE A 122 -6.57 3.53 -21.35
CA PHE A 122 -5.43 4.43 -21.43
C PHE A 122 -4.12 3.66 -21.43
N SER A 123 -3.14 4.19 -22.16
CA SER A 123 -1.75 3.77 -22.01
C SER A 123 -1.17 4.31 -20.71
N LYS A 124 -0.10 3.68 -20.22
CA LYS A 124 0.66 4.15 -19.04
C LYS A 124 0.98 5.64 -19.13
N CYS A 125 1.51 6.10 -20.28
CA CYS A 125 1.88 7.50 -20.47
C CYS A 125 0.68 8.47 -20.34
N ASN A 126 -0.50 8.06 -20.82
CA ASN A 126 -1.70 8.88 -20.67
C ASN A 126 -2.15 8.94 -19.20
N ILE A 127 -2.07 7.82 -18.48
CA ILE A 127 -2.38 7.77 -17.05
C ILE A 127 -1.41 8.64 -16.24
N ASP A 128 -0.11 8.53 -16.53
CA ASP A 128 0.93 9.34 -15.87
C ASP A 128 0.69 10.84 -16.10
N ARG A 129 0.33 11.23 -17.34
CA ARG A 129 -0.04 12.61 -17.66
C ARG A 129 -1.24 13.08 -16.85
N ILE A 130 -2.29 12.26 -16.75
CA ILE A 130 -3.47 12.59 -15.93
C ILE A 130 -3.07 12.78 -14.46
N ILE A 131 -2.23 11.91 -13.92
CA ILE A 131 -1.75 12.03 -12.52
C ILE A 131 -0.98 13.34 -12.32
N VAL A 132 -0.05 13.67 -13.22
CA VAL A 132 0.72 14.93 -13.15
C VAL A 132 -0.21 16.14 -13.25
N ASP A 133 -1.14 16.16 -14.20
CA ASP A 133 -2.12 17.23 -14.33
C ASP A 133 -2.96 17.42 -13.06
N ARG A 134 -3.33 16.33 -12.38
CA ARG A 134 -4.04 16.40 -11.10
C ARG A 134 -3.16 16.93 -9.98
N GLN A 135 -1.90 16.52 -9.93
CA GLN A 135 -0.93 17.04 -8.96
C GLN A 135 -0.73 18.55 -9.12
N ASP A 136 -0.66 19.03 -10.36
CA ASP A 136 -0.54 20.45 -10.67
C ASP A 136 -1.76 21.24 -10.19
N VAL A 137 -2.96 20.71 -10.38
CA VAL A 137 -4.17 21.35 -9.86
C VAL A 137 -4.18 21.43 -8.33
N ILE A 138 -3.74 20.38 -7.64
CA ILE A 138 -3.59 20.41 -6.18
C ILE A 138 -2.58 21.49 -5.77
N ASN A 139 -1.42 21.55 -6.42
CA ASN A 139 -0.36 22.50 -6.10
C ASN A 139 -0.79 23.94 -6.34
N ARG A 140 -1.41 24.23 -7.49
CA ARG A 140 -1.96 25.56 -7.81
C ARG A 140 -3.04 25.99 -6.80
N THR A 141 -3.87 25.05 -6.37
CA THR A 141 -4.94 25.32 -5.40
C THR A 141 -4.35 25.66 -4.03
N LYS A 142 -3.36 24.89 -3.56
CA LYS A 142 -2.62 25.19 -2.32
C LYS A 142 -1.96 26.58 -2.38
N ALA A 143 -1.30 26.90 -3.48
CA ALA A 143 -0.64 28.20 -3.66
C ALA A 143 -1.64 29.36 -3.61
N LYS A 144 -2.81 29.22 -4.27
CA LYS A 144 -3.88 30.23 -4.22
C LYS A 144 -4.44 30.42 -2.82
N ILE A 145 -4.67 29.33 -2.07
CA ILE A 145 -5.16 29.40 -0.69
C ILE A 145 -4.16 30.14 0.20
N ILE A 146 -2.86 29.84 0.07
CA ILE A 146 -1.81 30.54 0.81
C ILE A 146 -1.77 32.03 0.46
N ALA A 147 -1.86 32.38 -0.83
CA ALA A 147 -1.88 33.77 -1.26
C ALA A 147 -3.10 34.54 -0.72
N MET A 148 -4.28 33.91 -0.70
CA MET A 148 -5.48 34.49 -0.10
C MET A 148 -5.33 34.69 1.40
N ALA A 149 -4.78 33.71 2.11
CA ALA A 149 -4.54 33.79 3.56
C ALA A 149 -3.58 34.92 3.92
N LYS A 150 -2.47 35.08 3.17
CA LYS A 150 -1.51 36.18 3.36
C LYS A 150 -2.12 37.57 3.17
N ASN A 151 -3.07 37.71 2.26
CA ASN A 151 -3.74 38.99 2.02
C ASN A 151 -4.79 39.32 3.09
N GLN A 152 -5.32 38.33 3.81
CA GLN A 152 -6.42 38.49 4.76
C GLN A 152 -5.96 38.51 6.23
N VAL A 153 -4.80 37.95 6.53
CA VAL A 153 -4.29 37.79 7.89
C VAL A 153 -2.91 38.45 8.00
N PRO A 154 -2.76 39.53 8.77
CA PRO A 154 -1.45 40.09 9.10
C PRO A 154 -0.54 39.02 9.71
N ASP A 155 0.75 39.02 9.34
CA ASP A 155 1.78 38.10 9.85
C ASP A 155 1.53 36.59 9.56
N PHE A 156 0.74 36.26 8.52
CA PHE A 156 0.51 34.85 8.15
C PHE A 156 1.77 34.17 7.58
N GLY A 157 2.45 33.41 8.43
CA GLY A 157 3.59 32.57 8.07
C GLY A 157 4.95 33.25 8.20
N GLU A 158 5.03 34.36 8.94
CA GLU A 158 6.26 34.77 9.65
C GLU A 158 6.45 33.92 10.91
#